data_AF-T1DH22-F1
#
_entry.id   AF-T1DH22-F1
#
_cell.length_a   1.000
_cell.length_b   1.000
_cell.length_c   1.000
_cell.angle_alpha   90.00
_cell.angle_beta   90.00
_cell.angle_gamma   90.00
#
_symmetry.space_group_name_H-M   'P 1'
#
loop_
_entity.id
_entity.type
_entity.pdbx_description
1 polymer ?
#
loop_
_entity_poly.entity_id
_entity_poly.type
_entity_poly.pdbx_seq_one_letter_code
_entity_poly.pdbx_strand_id
1 'polypeptide(L)'
;MSRPGDKFYKRARSQGYRSRAAYKLLEMQNKFEFIREEMDILEVGSAPGGWTDVIMEMNPALLVCVDLAGKNSMEQPVQVKG
;
A
#
# COMPACT_ATOMS: atom_id res chain seq x y z
N MET A 1 7.37 13.94 5.26
CA MET A 1 8.81 13.86 5.60
C MET A 1 8.97 12.93 6.81
N SER A 2 9.67 11.80 6.69
CA SER A 2 9.93 10.90 7.83
C SER A 2 10.96 11.55 8.77
N ARG A 3 10.69 11.54 10.08
CA ARG A 3 11.62 12.06 11.10
C ARG A 3 12.95 11.29 11.03
N PRO A 4 14.10 11.97 11.13
CA PRO A 4 15.39 11.29 11.30
C PRO A 4 15.30 10.31 12.48
N GLY A 5 15.58 9.03 12.23
CA GLY A 5 15.52 7.98 13.27
C GLY A 5 14.22 7.18 13.38
N ASP A 6 13.24 7.38 12.50
CA ASP A 6 12.02 6.54 12.49
C ASP A 6 12.36 5.06 12.19
N LYS A 7 12.39 4.23 13.25
CA LYS A 7 12.68 2.79 13.16
C LYS A 7 11.70 2.06 12.24
N PHE A 8 10.43 2.47 12.22
CA PHE A 8 9.42 1.86 11.37
C PHE A 8 9.62 2.23 9.91
N TYR A 9 10.06 3.46 9.62
CA TYR A 9 10.41 3.83 8.25
C TYR A 9 11.58 2.99 7.73
N LYS A 10 12.65 2.84 8.52
CA LYS A 10 13.81 2.01 8.17
C LYS A 10 13.42 0.54 7.96
N ARG A 11 12.61 0.00 8.87
CA ARG A 11 12.13 -1.38 8.79
C ARG A 11 11.23 -1.60 7.57
N ALA A 12 10.33 -0.66 7.27
CA ALA A 12 9.45 -0.74 6.11
C ALA A 12 10.29 -0.79 4.83
N ARG A 13 11.26 0.12 4.70
CA ARG A 13 12.20 0.13 3.57
C ARG A 13 13.00 -1.16 3.45
N SER A 14 13.51 -1.72 4.56
CA SER A 14 14.26 -2.98 4.51
C SER A 14 13.38 -4.19 4.15
N GLN A 15 12.06 -4.08 4.31
CA GLN A 15 11.08 -5.10 3.95
C GLN A 15 10.45 -4.85 2.57
N GLY A 16 10.93 -3.85 1.81
CA GLY A 16 10.37 -3.53 0.49
C GLY A 16 9.17 -2.58 0.50
N TYR A 17 8.59 -2.28 1.66
CA TYR A 17 7.46 -1.38 1.79
C TYR A 17 7.85 0.09 1.57
N ARG A 18 7.07 0.79 0.73
CA ARG A 18 7.27 2.22 0.38
C ARG A 18 7.00 3.16 1.53
N SER A 19 6.22 2.74 2.52
CA SER A 19 6.03 3.53 3.74
C SER A 19 5.69 2.67 4.96
N ARG A 20 5.91 3.24 6.15
CA ARG A 20 5.51 2.63 7.43
C ARG A 20 3.99 2.42 7.60
N ALA A 21 3.16 2.97 6.69
CA ALA A 21 1.72 2.74 6.74
C ALA A 21 1.35 1.28 6.47
N ALA A 22 2.22 0.52 5.78
CA ALA A 22 2.08 -0.92 5.55
C ALA A 22 1.73 -1.69 6.84
N TYR A 23 2.40 -1.36 7.94
CA TYR A 23 2.16 -2.03 9.23
C TYR A 23 0.74 -1.86 9.76
N LYS A 24 0.09 -0.72 9.46
CA LYS A 24 -1.30 -0.52 9.86
C LYS A 24 -2.23 -1.47 9.11
N LEU A 25 -2.01 -1.64 7.81
CA LEU A 25 -2.85 -2.53 7.01
C LEU A 25 -2.60 -4.00 7.37
N LEU A 26 -1.33 -4.39 7.57
CA LEU A 26 -0.97 -5.72 8.06
C LEU A 26 -1.63 -6.04 9.42
N GLU A 27 -1.61 -5.09 10.37
CA GLU A 27 -2.25 -5.27 11.67
C GLU A 27 -3.77 -5.41 11.55
N MET A 28 -4.41 -4.57 10.73
CA MET A 28 -5.86 -4.67 10.48
C MET A 28 -6.21 -5.98 9.78
N GLN A 29 -5.43 -6.39 8.78
CA GLN A 29 -5.66 -7.64 8.05
C GLN A 29 -5.51 -8.84 8.98
N ASN A 30 -4.48 -8.87 9.83
CA ASN A 30 -4.30 -9.92 10.83
C ASN A 30 -5.46 -9.98 11.85
N LYS A 31 -6.12 -8.85 12.12
CA LYS A 31 -7.22 -8.78 13.09
C LYS A 31 -8.58 -9.11 12.50
N PHE A 32 -8.83 -8.71 11.26
CA PHE A 32 -10.17 -8.71 10.66
C PHE A 32 -10.29 -9.60 9.42
N GLU A 33 -9.19 -10.07 8.84
CA GLU A 33 -9.15 -11.00 7.69
C GLU A 33 -10.09 -10.57 6.54
N PHE A 34 -10.07 -9.28 6.22
CA PHE A 34 -11.08 -8.64 5.37
C PHE A 34 -10.64 -8.53 3.91
N ILE A 35 -9.35 -8.59 3.63
CA ILE A 35 -8.81 -8.76 2.28
C ILE A 35 -8.68 -10.27 2.02
N ARG A 36 -9.24 -10.73 0.91
CA ARG A 36 -9.13 -12.12 0.46
C ARG A 36 -8.56 -12.13 -0.96
N GLU A 37 -8.02 -13.26 -1.36
CA GLU A 37 -7.55 -13.48 -2.72
C GLU A 37 -8.68 -13.22 -3.74
N GLU A 38 -8.30 -12.76 -4.93
CA GLU A 38 -9.18 -12.49 -6.06
C GLU A 38 -10.30 -11.46 -5.76
N MET A 39 -10.07 -10.57 -4.80
CA MET A 39 -10.96 -9.42 -4.54
C MET A 39 -10.61 -8.22 -5.42
N ASP A 40 -11.65 -7.51 -5.87
CA ASP A 40 -11.51 -6.18 -6.46
C ASP A 40 -11.37 -5.12 -5.35
N ILE A 41 -10.34 -4.30 -5.40
CA ILE A 41 -9.97 -3.36 -4.35
C ILE A 41 -9.74 -1.96 -4.92
N LEU A 42 -10.35 -0.97 -4.27
CA LEU A 42 -10.11 0.45 -4.52
C LEU A 42 -9.33 1.06 -3.34
N GLU A 43 -8.13 1.58 -3.62
CA GLU A 43 -7.32 2.31 -2.66
C GLU A 43 -7.34 3.81 -2.98
N VAL A 44 -7.91 4.62 -2.08
CA VAL A 44 -7.97 6.08 -2.23
C VAL A 44 -6.92 6.73 -1.34
N GLY A 45 -6.17 7.71 -1.86
CA GLY A 45 -5.04 8.32 -1.14
C GLY A 45 -3.80 7.41 -1.15
N SER A 46 -3.59 6.71 -2.26
CA SER A 46 -2.58 5.66 -2.41
C SER A 46 -1.14 6.16 -2.40
N ALA A 47 -0.82 7.45 -2.50
CA ALA A 47 0.56 7.92 -2.42
C ALA A 47 1.03 8.01 -0.96
N PRO A 48 2.20 7.46 -0.58
CA PRO A 48 3.24 6.83 -1.41
C PRO A 48 3.07 5.31 -1.62
N GLY A 49 2.06 4.70 -0.99
CA GLY A 49 1.51 3.36 -1.28
C GLY A 49 2.10 2.20 -0.49
N GLY A 50 2.38 2.45 0.79
CA GLY A 50 2.67 1.33 1.69
C GLY A 50 1.49 0.37 1.89
N TRP A 51 0.24 0.81 1.67
CA TRP A 51 -0.91 -0.10 1.67
C TRP A 51 -1.01 -0.86 0.35
N THR A 52 -0.83 -0.19 -0.79
CA THR A 52 -0.68 -0.85 -2.09
C THR A 52 0.29 -2.04 -2.06
N ASP A 53 1.49 -1.88 -1.48
CA ASP A 53 2.47 -2.98 -1.39
C ASP A 53 1.88 -4.21 -0.68
N VAL A 54 1.20 -3.98 0.45
CA VAL A 54 0.57 -5.05 1.23
C VAL A 54 -0.60 -5.67 0.47
N ILE A 55 -1.41 -4.87 -0.22
CA ILE A 55 -2.56 -5.38 -0.99
C ILE A 55 -2.08 -6.27 -2.13
N MET A 56 -0.99 -5.91 -2.82
CA MET A 56 -0.43 -6.72 -3.91
C MET A 56 0.07 -8.09 -3.41
N GLU A 57 0.56 -8.19 -2.17
CA GLU A 57 0.94 -9.47 -1.55
C GLU A 57 -0.28 -10.39 -1.28
N MET A 58 -1.51 -9.85 -1.30
CA MET A 58 -2.76 -10.59 -1.03
C MET A 58 -3.44 -11.12 -2.30
N ASN A 59 -2.80 -11.02 -3.47
CA ASN A 59 -3.31 -11.48 -4.77
C ASN A 59 -4.73 -10.96 -5.10
N PRO A 60 -4.92 -9.64 -5.28
CA PRO A 60 -6.22 -9.08 -5.68
C PRO A 60 -6.53 -9.42 -7.14
N ALA A 61 -7.81 -9.58 -7.47
CA ALA A 61 -8.23 -9.75 -8.88
C ALA A 61 -8.01 -8.45 -9.67
N LEU A 62 -8.36 -7.33 -9.05
CA LEU A 62 -8.11 -5.99 -9.55
C LEU A 62 -7.76 -5.06 -8.39
N LEU A 63 -6.69 -4.28 -8.55
CA LEU A 63 -6.39 -3.17 -7.65
C LEU A 63 -6.41 -1.87 -8.44
N VAL A 64 -7.25 -0.93 -8.01
CA VAL A 64 -7.29 0.44 -8.51
C VAL A 64 -6.77 1.37 -7.44
N CYS A 65 -5.74 2.14 -7.76
CA CYS A 65 -5.14 3.12 -6.85
C CYS A 65 -5.43 4.53 -7.33
N VAL A 66 -5.94 5.38 -6.43
CA VAL A 66 -6.28 6.77 -6.72
C VAL A 66 -5.50 7.68 -5.78
N ASP A 67 -4.86 8.72 -6.33
CA ASP A 67 -4.23 9.77 -5.56
C ASP A 67 -4.09 11.06 -6.38
N LEU A 68 -4.22 12.21 -5.70
CA LEU A 68 -4.03 13.54 -6.29
C LEU A 68 -2.55 13.82 -6.62
N ALA A 69 -1.64 13.30 -5.79
CA ALA A 69 -0.21 13.41 -5.96
C ALA A 69 0.26 12.43 -7.05
N GLY A 70 -0.01 12.79 -8.31
CA GLY A 70 0.42 12.03 -9.47
C GLY A 70 1.94 11.84 -9.51
N LYS A 71 2.42 10.69 -9.01
CA LYS A 71 3.79 10.21 -9.21
C LYS A 71 3.77 9.04 -10.18
N ASN A 72 4.63 9.13 -11.19
CA ASN A 72 4.75 8.17 -12.29
C ASN A 72 5.19 6.78 -11.82
N SER A 73 4.55 5.80 -12.46
CA SER A 73 4.92 4.39 -12.66
C SER A 73 5.17 3.55 -11.40
N MET A 74 4.10 2.98 -10.85
CA MET A 74 4.15 1.62 -10.31
C MET A 74 3.94 0.65 -11.47
N GLU A 75 4.73 -0.42 -11.55
CA GLU A 75 4.62 -1.36 -12.68
C GLU A 75 3.30 -2.15 -12.67
N GLN A 76 2.60 -2.28 -11.54
CA GLN A 76 1.22 -2.80 -11.43
C GLN A 76 0.67 -2.28 -10.08
N PRO A 77 -0.38 -1.42 -10.03
CA PRO A 77 -1.78 -1.65 -10.44
C PRO A 77 -2.38 -0.53 -11.34
N VAL A 78 -3.65 -0.63 -11.76
CA VAL A 78 -4.33 0.44 -12.52
C VAL A 78 -4.41 1.69 -11.65
N GLN A 79 -3.66 2.73 -11.99
CA GLN A 79 -3.67 3.98 -11.26
C GLN A 79 -4.49 5.04 -12.00
N VAL A 80 -5.50 5.59 -11.32
CA VAL A 80 -6.29 6.70 -11.85
C VAL A 80 -5.89 7.95 -11.07
N LYS A 81 -5.32 8.94 -11.77
CA LYS A 81 -5.12 10.28 -11.21
C LYS A 81 -6.45 11.03 -11.30
N GLY A 82 -6.96 11.48 -10.16
CA GLY A 82 -8.22 12.20 -10.04
C GLY A 82 -8.24 13.06 -8.80
#